data_AF-A0A849EUL4-F1
#
_entry.id   AF-A0A849EUL4-F1
#
_cell.length_a   1.000
_cell.length_b   1.000
_cell.length_c   1.000
_cell.angle_alpha   90.00
_cell.angle_beta   90.00
_cell.angle_gamma   90.00
#
_symmetry.space_group_name_H-M   'P 1'
#
loop_
_entity.id
_entity.type
_entity.pdbx_description
1 polymer ?
#
loop_
_entity_poly.entity_id
_entity_poly.type
_entity_poly.pdbx_seq_one_letter_code
_entity_poly.pdbx_strand_id
1 'polypeptide(L)'
;AIVRMIKEMKRGRRCGGVVPDGPQGPRHIVQPGVVYLAQKTGYPIIPVTYSAQRRILLNSWDRFLIPHPGTDCLMIYGRPLQVPAQLDEVRLNQHTKILETELMRITQEADRFYGHRLE
;
A
#
# COMPACT_ATOMS: atom_id res chain seq x y z
N ALA A 1 0.61 -4.84 18.22
CA ALA A 1 -0.17 -3.91 17.38
C ALA A 1 -1.13 -4.64 16.42
N ILE A 2 -0.64 -5.50 15.52
CA ILE A 2 -1.45 -6.20 14.49
C ILE A 2 -2.62 -7.00 15.07
N VAL A 3 -2.42 -7.77 16.15
CA VAL A 3 -3.50 -8.57 16.79
C VAL A 3 -4.67 -7.71 17.26
N ARG A 4 -4.39 -6.52 17.81
CA ARG A 4 -5.43 -5.57 18.24
C ARG A 4 -6.18 -4.99 17.04
N MET A 5 -5.47 -4.71 15.95
CA MET A 5 -6.07 -4.24 14.69
C MET A 5 -7.01 -5.30 14.10
N ILE A 6 -6.60 -6.58 14.05
CA ILE A 6 -7.46 -7.70 13.60
C ILE A 6 -8.75 -7.75 14.42
N LYS A 7 -8.63 -7.63 15.75
CA LYS A 7 -9.78 -7.70 16.66
C LYS A 7 -10.77 -6.56 16.42
N GLU A 8 -10.28 -5.33 16.27
CA GLU A 8 -11.14 -4.17 16.02
C GLU A 8 -11.77 -4.18 14.61
N MET A 9 -11.02 -4.58 13.58
CA MET A 9 -11.55 -4.71 12.21
C MET A 9 -12.69 -5.73 12.16
N LYS A 10 -12.51 -6.91 12.80
CA LYS A 10 -13.54 -7.95 12.86
C LYS A 10 -14.76 -7.53 13.68
N ARG A 11 -14.54 -6.94 14.87
CA ARG A 11 -15.64 -6.58 15.78
C ARG A 11 -16.47 -5.42 15.25
N GLY A 12 -15.83 -4.43 14.63
CA GLY A 12 -16.48 -3.19 14.20
C GLY A 12 -16.90 -3.15 12.74
N ARG A 13 -16.58 -4.17 11.93
CA ARG A 13 -16.68 -4.13 10.45
C ARG A 13 -16.02 -2.89 9.84
N ARG A 14 -14.86 -2.49 10.37
CA ARG A 14 -14.16 -1.26 9.99
C ARG A 14 -13.04 -1.55 8.99
N CYS A 15 -12.88 -0.68 8.01
CA CYS A 15 -11.69 -0.66 7.16
C CYS A 15 -10.46 -0.25 7.98
N GLY A 16 -9.29 -0.76 7.60
CA GLY A 16 -8.01 -0.42 8.19
C GLY A 16 -7.09 0.15 7.12
N GLY A 17 -6.32 1.19 7.46
CA GLY A 17 -5.23 1.69 6.64
C GLY A 17 -3.90 1.16 7.17
N VAL A 18 -3.05 0.65 6.28
CA VAL A 18 -1.70 0.18 6.62
C VAL A 18 -0.74 0.72 5.58
N VAL A 19 0.38 1.28 6.04
CA VAL A 19 1.50 1.61 5.16
C VAL A 19 2.31 0.33 4.94
N PRO A 20 2.44 -0.14 3.69
CA PRO A 20 3.00 -1.47 3.40
C PRO A 20 4.50 -1.56 3.68
N ASP A 21 5.24 -0.46 3.56
CA ASP A 21 6.71 -0.42 3.67
C ASP A 21 7.21 -0.39 5.13
N GLY A 22 6.30 -0.23 6.11
CA GLY A 22 6.63 -0.21 7.54
C GLY A 22 7.50 0.98 7.98
N PRO A 23 7.89 1.09 9.26
CA PRO A 23 8.67 2.23 9.76
C PRO A 23 10.18 2.17 9.46
N GLN A 24 10.67 1.05 8.91
CA GLN A 24 12.11 0.76 8.72
C GLN A 24 12.45 0.09 7.39
N GLY A 25 11.44 -0.27 6.57
CA GLY A 25 11.66 -1.11 5.39
C GLY A 25 12.18 -0.29 4.20
N PRO A 26 12.90 -0.91 3.26
CA PRO A 26 13.28 -0.23 2.03
C PRO A 26 12.02 0.21 1.28
N ARG A 27 12.05 1.41 0.72
CA ARG A 27 10.95 1.99 -0.05
C ARG A 27 10.47 1.00 -1.13
N HIS A 28 9.16 0.88 -1.29
CA HIS A 28 8.50 -0.02 -2.26
C HIS A 28 8.64 -1.52 -1.96
N ILE A 29 8.98 -1.91 -0.72
CA ILE A 29 9.00 -3.31 -0.30
C ILE A 29 7.87 -3.59 0.67
N VAL A 30 6.88 -4.35 0.19
CA VAL A 30 5.70 -4.67 0.98
C VAL A 30 6.05 -5.68 2.07
N GLN A 31 5.73 -5.34 3.31
CA GLN A 31 5.88 -6.27 4.43
C GLN A 31 4.77 -7.33 4.43
N PRO A 32 5.09 -8.61 4.73
CA PRO A 32 4.12 -9.71 4.73
C PRO A 32 2.98 -9.53 5.75
N GLY A 33 3.16 -8.65 6.75
CA GLY A 33 2.16 -8.32 7.76
C GLY A 33 0.83 -7.81 7.18
N VAL A 34 0.85 -7.10 6.04
CA VAL A 34 -0.38 -6.65 5.35
C VAL A 34 -1.18 -7.83 4.79
N VAL A 35 -0.50 -8.77 4.13
CA VAL A 35 -1.14 -9.97 3.57
C VAL A 35 -1.64 -10.88 4.69
N TYR A 36 -0.88 -11.00 5.78
CA TYR A 36 -1.31 -11.73 6.97
C TYR A 36 -2.55 -11.11 7.62
N LEU A 37 -2.64 -9.78 7.70
CA LEU A 37 -3.80 -9.09 8.21
C LEU A 37 -5.05 -9.41 7.36
N ALA A 38 -4.92 -9.33 6.04
CA ALA A 38 -5.99 -9.67 5.10
C ALA A 38 -6.42 -11.13 5.22
N GLN A 39 -5.47 -12.08 5.29
CA GLN A 39 -5.75 -13.50 5.53
C GLN A 39 -6.57 -13.69 6.82
N LYS A 40 -6.15 -13.07 7.93
CA LYS A 40 -6.80 -13.27 9.23
C LYS A 40 -8.15 -12.59 9.34
N THR A 41 -8.33 -11.45 8.67
CA THR A 41 -9.60 -10.68 8.69
C THR A 41 -10.59 -11.15 7.63
N GLY A 42 -10.11 -11.76 6.54
CA GLY A 42 -10.89 -12.12 5.35
C GLY A 42 -11.16 -10.93 4.43
N TYR A 43 -10.61 -9.75 4.72
CA TYR A 43 -10.91 -8.53 3.97
C TYR A 43 -10.03 -8.43 2.71
N PRO A 44 -10.56 -7.91 1.59
CA PRO A 44 -9.74 -7.61 0.43
C PRO A 44 -8.79 -6.46 0.75
N ILE A 45 -7.59 -6.53 0.20
CA ILE A 45 -6.63 -5.42 0.23
C ILE A 45 -6.94 -4.53 -0.97
N ILE A 46 -7.08 -3.23 -0.74
CA ILE A 46 -7.22 -2.24 -1.80
C ILE A 46 -5.88 -1.48 -1.90
N PRO A 47 -5.06 -1.72 -2.93
CA PRO A 47 -3.85 -0.95 -3.16
C PRO A 47 -4.24 0.49 -3.49
N VAL A 48 -3.61 1.47 -2.85
CA VAL A 48 -3.86 2.89 -3.11
C VAL A 48 -2.53 3.61 -3.21
N THR A 49 -2.41 4.50 -4.19
CA THR A 49 -1.29 5.42 -4.32
C THR A 49 -1.80 6.80 -4.68
N TYR A 50 -0.93 7.81 -4.56
CA TYR A 50 -1.23 9.15 -5.00
C TYR A 50 0.00 9.85 -5.57
N SER A 51 -0.24 10.80 -6.47
CA SER A 51 0.76 11.70 -7.02
C SER A 51 0.18 13.10 -7.15
N ALA A 52 1.03 14.10 -7.37
CA ALA A 52 0.63 15.50 -7.47
C ALA A 52 1.40 16.22 -8.57
N GLN A 53 0.76 17.18 -9.23
CA GLN A 53 1.39 17.96 -10.30
C GLN A 53 2.63 18.71 -9.80
N ARG A 54 2.51 19.42 -8.67
CA ARG A 54 3.61 20.09 -7.98
C ARG A 54 3.83 19.41 -6.64
N ARG A 55 5.03 18.84 -6.46
CA ARG A 55 5.37 18.06 -5.27
C ARG A 55 6.79 18.34 -4.80
N ILE A 56 7.02 18.15 -3.51
CA ILE A 56 8.34 18.03 -2.92
C ILE A 56 8.48 16.59 -2.44
N LEU A 57 9.57 15.92 -2.82
CA LEU A 57 9.97 14.64 -2.22
C LEU A 57 10.93 14.96 -1.07
N LEU A 58 10.58 14.55 0.14
CA LEU A 58 11.48 14.69 1.28
C LEU A 58 12.72 13.80 1.07
N ASN A 59 13.88 14.25 1.56
CA ASN A 59 15.08 13.43 1.57
C ASN A 59 15.10 12.45 2.76
N SER A 60 13.98 11.78 2.98
CA SER A 60 13.79 10.72 3.96
C SER A 60 13.90 9.35 3.29
N TRP A 61 14.05 8.29 4.08
CA TRP A 61 14.19 6.92 3.59
C TRP A 61 13.00 6.46 2.73
N ASP A 62 11.81 7.01 2.98
CA ASP A 62 10.55 6.75 2.27
C ASP A 62 10.27 7.71 1.11
N ARG A 63 11.10 8.76 0.94
CA ARG A 63 10.94 9.82 -0.07
C ARG A 63 9.52 10.38 -0.10
N PHE A 64 9.02 10.75 1.08
CA PHE A 64 7.64 11.17 1.29
C PHE A 64 7.24 12.32 0.35
N LEU A 65 6.10 12.15 -0.34
CA LEU A 65 5.57 13.11 -1.28
C LEU A 65 4.69 14.14 -0.56
N ILE A 66 5.08 15.41 -0.61
CA ILE A 66 4.27 16.53 -0.11
C ILE A 66 3.74 17.32 -1.31
N PRO A 67 2.42 17.36 -1.55
CA PRO A 67 1.84 18.21 -2.57
C PRO A 67 1.94 19.68 -2.17
N HIS A 68 2.22 20.55 -3.13
CA HIS A 68 2.14 22.00 -2.90
C HIS A 68 0.69 22.45 -2.69
N PRO A 69 0.43 23.47 -1.84
CA PRO A 69 -0.91 24.03 -1.69
C PRO A 69 -1.50 24.48 -3.04
N GLY A 70 -2.74 24.08 -3.33
CA GLY A 70 -3.45 24.44 -4.56
C GLY A 70 -3.03 23.66 -5.82
N THR A 71 -2.33 22.53 -5.67
CA THR A 71 -2.00 21.63 -6.79
C THR A 71 -3.07 20.56 -6.99
N ASP A 72 -3.22 20.12 -8.24
CA ASP A 72 -3.99 18.91 -8.54
C ASP A 72 -3.26 17.66 -8.04
N CYS A 73 -4.04 16.76 -7.45
CA CYS A 73 -3.60 15.46 -6.95
C CYS A 73 -4.36 14.35 -7.69
N LEU A 74 -3.65 13.30 -8.07
CA LEU A 74 -4.22 12.08 -8.63
C LEU A 74 -4.11 10.98 -7.60
N MET A 75 -5.23 10.33 -7.28
CA MET A 75 -5.27 9.13 -6.46
C MET A 75 -5.70 7.96 -7.33
N ILE A 76 -4.94 6.86 -7.29
CA ILE A 76 -5.24 5.65 -8.04
C ILE A 76 -5.54 4.52 -7.07
N TYR A 77 -6.67 3.88 -7.27
CA TYR A 77 -7.05 2.63 -6.61
C TYR A 77 -6.67 1.46 -7.52
N GLY A 78 -5.78 0.60 -7.05
CA GLY A 78 -5.40 -0.62 -7.73
C GLY A 78 -6.46 -1.71 -7.63
N ARG A 79 -6.18 -2.85 -8.28
CA ARG A 79 -7.10 -3.99 -8.24
C ARG A 79 -7.19 -4.56 -6.82
N PRO A 80 -8.40 -4.82 -6.30
CA PRO A 80 -8.56 -5.49 -5.02
C PRO A 80 -7.88 -6.86 -5.00
N LEU A 81 -7.02 -7.09 -4.01
CA LEU A 81 -6.36 -8.38 -3.79
C LEU A 81 -7.10 -9.13 -2.68
N GLN A 82 -7.82 -10.19 -3.06
CA GLN A 82 -8.43 -11.10 -2.11
C GLN A 82 -7.40 -12.12 -1.62
N VAL A 83 -7.23 -12.24 -0.31
CA VAL A 83 -6.29 -13.18 0.30
C VAL A 83 -7.06 -14.38 0.86
N PRO A 84 -6.76 -15.62 0.44
CA PRO A 84 -7.36 -16.83 1.01
C PRO A 84 -7.07 -16.97 2.51
N ALA A 85 -8.04 -17.50 3.27
CA ALA A 85 -7.94 -17.63 4.74
C ALA A 85 -6.85 -18.61 5.22
N GLN A 86 -6.41 -19.52 4.34
CA GLN A 86 -5.33 -20.48 4.59
C GLN A 86 -4.29 -20.38 3.47
N LEU A 87 -3.16 -19.74 3.76
CA LEU A 87 -1.96 -19.73 2.94
C LEU A 87 -0.82 -20.27 3.78
N ASP A 88 0.01 -21.11 3.16
CA ASP A 88 1.35 -21.40 3.67
C ASP A 88 2.26 -20.18 3.49
N GLU A 89 3.45 -20.23 4.06
CA GLU A 89 4.41 -19.12 4.02
C GLU A 89 4.83 -18.77 2.57
N VAL A 90 4.95 -19.79 1.72
CA VAL A 90 5.31 -19.62 0.30
C VAL A 90 4.24 -18.81 -0.43
N ARG A 91 2.97 -19.19 -0.32
CA ARG A 91 1.86 -18.50 -0.96
C ARG A 91 1.61 -17.13 -0.35
N LEU A 92 1.87 -16.96 0.95
CA LEU A 92 1.81 -15.64 1.59
C LEU A 92 2.81 -14.69 0.94
N ASN A 93 4.07 -15.12 0.80
CA ASN A 93 5.11 -14.34 0.13
C ASN A 93 4.78 -14.08 -1.35
N GLN A 94 4.14 -15.02 -2.05
CA GLN A 94 3.65 -14.79 -3.42
C GLN A 94 2.61 -13.67 -3.48
N HIS A 95 1.63 -13.66 -2.57
CA HIS A 95 0.62 -12.60 -2.51
C HIS A 95 1.25 -11.25 -2.13
N THR A 96 2.27 -11.24 -1.26
CA THR A 96 3.04 -10.04 -0.95
C THR A 96 3.68 -9.45 -2.21
N LYS A 97 4.32 -10.28 -3.04
CA LYS A 97 4.91 -9.85 -4.31
C LYS A 97 3.86 -9.36 -5.32
N ILE A 98 2.69 -10.00 -5.38
CA ILE A 98 1.58 -9.54 -6.23
C ILE A 98 1.13 -8.13 -5.81
N LEU A 99 0.96 -7.92 -4.50
CA LEU A 99 0.60 -6.61 -3.96
C LEU A 99 1.67 -5.55 -4.24
N GLU A 100 2.94 -5.90 -4.04
CA GLU A 100 4.09 -5.03 -4.33
C GLU A 100 4.13 -4.61 -5.80
N THR A 101 3.96 -5.58 -6.71
CA THR A 101 3.92 -5.34 -8.15
C THR A 101 2.76 -4.41 -8.53
N GLU A 102 1.58 -4.62 -7.94
CA GLU A 102 0.42 -3.78 -8.20
C GLU A 102 0.61 -2.35 -7.67
N LEU A 103 1.16 -2.20 -6.45
CA LEU A 103 1.51 -0.90 -5.86
C LEU A 103 2.53 -0.15 -6.72
N MET A 104 3.57 -0.85 -7.19
CA MET A 104 4.57 -0.26 -8.08
C MET A 104 3.94 0.17 -9.41
N ARG A 105 3.08 -0.66 -10.00
CA ARG A 105 2.36 -0.36 -11.24
C ARG A 105 1.52 0.91 -11.12
N ILE A 106 0.67 1.00 -10.10
CA ILE A 106 -0.19 2.18 -9.92
C ILE A 106 0.62 3.43 -9.58
N THR A 107 1.74 3.29 -8.85
CA THR A 107 2.59 4.44 -8.51
C THR A 107 3.29 4.97 -9.76
N GLN A 108 3.77 4.09 -10.64
CA GLN A 108 4.31 4.48 -11.95
C GLN A 108 3.26 5.17 -12.83
N GLU A 109 2.03 4.70 -12.80
CA GLU A 109 0.91 5.30 -13.53
C GLU A 109 0.59 6.70 -13.00
N ALA A 110 0.50 6.86 -11.69
CA ALA A 110 0.21 8.14 -11.03
C ALA A 110 1.32 9.18 -11.30
N ASP A 111 2.57 8.77 -11.23
CA ASP A 111 3.71 9.65 -11.49
C ASP A 111 3.78 10.05 -12.97
N ARG A 112 3.58 9.09 -13.88
CA ARG A 112 3.60 9.35 -15.32
C ARG A 112 2.49 10.31 -15.75
N PHE A 113 1.33 10.27 -15.11
CA PHE A 113 0.23 11.20 -15.39
C PHE A 113 0.66 12.67 -15.29
N TYR A 114 1.52 13.00 -14.31
CA TYR A 114 2.07 14.35 -14.14
C TYR A 114 3.46 14.54 -14.76
N GLY A 115 3.95 13.56 -15.53
CA GLY A 115 5.26 13.61 -16.18
C GLY A 115 6.44 13.33 -15.25
N HIS A 116 6.20 12.83 -14.04
CA HIS A 116 7.24 12.47 -13.09
C HIS A 116 7.83 11.09 -13.41
N ARG A 117 9.10 10.89 -13.05
CA ARG A 117 9.72 9.56 -12.99
C ARG A 117 9.58 9.01 -11.58
N LEU A 118 9.47 7.68 -11.46
CA LEU A 118 9.69 7.03 -10.17
C LEU A 118 11.15 7.21 -9.82
N GLU A 119 11.42 8.15 -8.94
CA GLU A 119 12.69 8.30 -8.21
C GLU A 119 12.64 7.51 -6.92
#